data_AF-A0A2S6G922-F1
#
_entry.id   AF-A0A2S6G922-F1
#
_cell.length_a   1.000
_cell.length_b   1.000
_cell.length_c   1.000
_cell.angle_alpha   90.00
_cell.angle_beta   90.00
_cell.angle_gamma   90.00
#
_symmetry.space_group_name_H-M   'P 1'
#
loop_
_entity.id
_entity.type
_entity.pdbx_description
1 polymer ?
#
loop_
_entity_poly.entity_id
_entity_poly.type
_entity_poly.pdbx_seq_one_letter_code
_entity_poly.pdbx_strand_id
1 'polypeptide(L)'
;MTFSRRRSLGLVIALVGMSGPFAAQAEVIFEENFDDQPDWTSAMHSSDTVQSADTHIIPEGWYSIRQDPVWAPSTGHPDRHESIEILESNADKARSGSKSYVSWRDSYDAGWDYWGSESMMVKYFPQGYDQLYVEFWVRFDDNWMREYVQGTDAAGSKMFRISSWRGEGQGNEYQAFGGGDLGPIFIWDHNITGYGVRNAMSLRGGPHGDNYGFVTGDIEDAPRSLVGSGDLNMNFTGDVQGRGIDGTTPKIPDKLNGGFITTDPYASVSHDQIFGPGDTWTKMAFFVKMNSSPGAKDGVLIEWMDDQQIFKLETIPWIRPSTTEDENAKWNLVAIGGNDFFQTYPNDQRHEEWYAYDDLVIRTDIPSYLQTDTALAPPSAPPQITVD
;
A
#
# COMPACT_ATOMS: atom_id res chain seq x y z
N MET A 1 34.89 -47.62 -45.77
CA MET A 1 33.69 -47.48 -46.63
C MET A 1 33.25 -46.03 -46.58
N THR A 2 33.33 -45.38 -47.74
CA THR A 2 32.90 -44.03 -48.09
C THR A 2 31.37 -43.94 -48.17
N PHE A 3 30.78 -42.80 -47.84
CA PHE A 3 29.67 -42.11 -48.55
C PHE A 3 29.43 -40.76 -47.84
N SER A 4 29.90 -39.63 -48.38
CA SER A 4 29.32 -38.73 -49.40
C SER A 4 28.41 -37.62 -48.83
N ARG A 5 28.81 -36.38 -49.14
CA ARG A 5 28.11 -35.11 -48.91
C ARG A 5 26.70 -35.08 -49.50
N ARG A 6 25.79 -34.37 -48.82
CA ARG A 6 24.78 -33.52 -49.47
C ARG A 6 24.78 -32.13 -48.83
N ARG A 7 24.97 -31.12 -49.68
CA ARG A 7 24.68 -29.72 -49.41
C ARG A 7 23.19 -29.50 -49.65
N SER A 8 22.53 -28.79 -48.76
CA SER A 8 21.21 -28.20 -49.01
C SER A 8 21.34 -26.69 -48.91
N LEU A 9 20.82 -26.04 -49.95
CA LEU A 9 20.84 -24.62 -50.24
C LEU A 9 19.57 -23.97 -49.65
N GLY A 10 19.70 -22.79 -49.05
CA GLY A 10 18.69 -21.72 -49.08
C GLY A 10 17.52 -21.79 -48.08
N LEU A 11 17.44 -20.80 -47.19
CA LEU A 11 16.47 -19.71 -47.29
C LEU A 11 16.87 -18.60 -46.29
N VAL A 12 17.28 -17.43 -46.80
CA VAL A 12 17.38 -16.21 -46.00
C VAL A 12 15.98 -15.59 -46.02
N ILE A 13 15.25 -15.67 -44.91
CA ILE A 13 14.07 -14.84 -44.70
C ILE A 13 14.57 -13.55 -44.05
N ALA A 14 14.55 -12.46 -44.83
CA ALA A 14 14.67 -11.12 -44.28
C ALA A 14 13.36 -10.80 -43.57
N LEU A 15 13.34 -10.87 -42.23
CA LEU A 15 12.29 -10.24 -41.44
C LEU A 15 12.56 -8.73 -41.41
N VAL A 16 11.81 -8.00 -42.22
CA VAL A 16 11.56 -6.58 -41.99
C VAL A 16 10.57 -6.52 -40.83
N GLY A 17 11.10 -6.46 -39.60
CA GLY A 17 10.31 -6.17 -38.42
C GLY A 17 9.91 -4.71 -38.44
N MET A 18 8.66 -4.44 -38.85
CA MET A 18 8.03 -3.14 -38.62
C MET A 18 7.92 -2.94 -37.10
N SER A 19 8.77 -2.07 -36.57
CA SER A 19 8.64 -1.50 -35.22
C SER A 19 7.43 -0.57 -35.19
N GLY A 20 6.25 -1.16 -35.06
CA GLY A 20 5.07 -0.41 -34.60
C GLY A 20 5.26 -0.03 -33.13
N PRO A 21 4.66 1.09 -32.66
CA PRO A 21 4.65 1.40 -31.24
C PRO A 21 3.93 0.24 -30.53
N PHE A 22 4.62 -0.39 -29.58
CA PHE A 22 3.98 -1.28 -28.62
C PHE A 22 2.96 -0.43 -27.85
N ALA A 23 1.68 -0.53 -28.20
CA ALA A 23 0.63 -0.15 -27.28
C ALA A 23 0.79 -1.09 -26.09
N ALA A 24 1.20 -0.56 -24.93
CA ALA A 24 1.23 -1.31 -23.69
C ALA A 24 -0.17 -1.91 -23.51
N GLN A 25 -0.28 -3.24 -23.57
CA GLN A 25 -1.54 -3.91 -23.28
C GLN A 25 -1.76 -3.79 -21.78
N ALA A 26 -2.94 -3.28 -21.41
CA ALA A 26 -3.47 -3.36 -20.07
C ALA A 26 -3.38 -4.81 -19.57
N GLU A 27 -2.58 -5.05 -18.54
CA GLU A 27 -2.26 -6.39 -18.04
C GLU A 27 -2.35 -6.42 -16.52
N VAL A 28 -3.09 -7.41 -16.01
CA VAL A 28 -3.01 -7.81 -14.61
C VAL A 28 -1.74 -8.64 -14.46
N ILE A 29 -0.82 -8.18 -13.60
CA ILE A 29 0.52 -8.76 -13.46
C ILE A 29 0.71 -9.54 -12.14
N PHE A 30 -0.24 -9.40 -11.21
CA PHE A 30 -0.30 -10.18 -9.97
C PHE A 30 -1.71 -10.10 -9.38
N GLU A 31 -2.20 -11.23 -8.86
CA GLU A 31 -3.46 -11.35 -8.11
C GLU A 31 -3.22 -12.28 -6.91
N GLU A 32 -3.83 -11.97 -5.79
CA GLU A 32 -3.75 -12.78 -4.57
C GLU A 32 -5.03 -12.61 -3.72
N ASN A 33 -5.69 -13.72 -3.42
CA ASN A 33 -6.83 -13.79 -2.50
C ASN A 33 -6.56 -14.70 -1.29
N PHE A 34 -5.34 -15.22 -1.16
CA PHE A 34 -4.82 -16.03 -0.06
C PHE A 34 -5.47 -17.41 0.16
N ASP A 35 -6.58 -17.72 -0.50
CA ASP A 35 -7.32 -18.97 -0.32
C ASP A 35 -6.52 -20.23 -0.69
N ASP A 36 -5.71 -20.13 -1.74
CA ASP A 36 -4.88 -21.25 -2.22
C ASP A 36 -3.54 -21.36 -1.47
N GLN A 37 -3.23 -20.39 -0.59
CA GLN A 37 -2.02 -20.45 0.23
C GLN A 37 -2.17 -21.50 1.33
N PRO A 38 -1.13 -22.30 1.63
CA PRO A 38 -1.14 -23.14 2.82
C PRO A 38 -1.28 -22.28 4.09
N ASP A 39 -1.76 -22.88 5.18
CA ASP A 39 -1.72 -22.20 6.47
C ASP A 39 -0.28 -21.79 6.78
N TRP A 40 -0.09 -20.52 7.10
CA TRP A 40 1.22 -19.93 7.29
C TRP A 40 1.15 -18.81 8.33
N THR A 41 2.20 -18.70 9.14
CA THR A 41 2.46 -17.54 9.99
C THR A 41 3.89 -17.09 9.82
N SER A 42 4.17 -15.81 10.08
CA SER A 42 5.51 -15.24 9.87
C SER A 42 6.62 -15.95 10.63
N ALA A 43 6.31 -16.63 11.75
CA ALA A 43 7.27 -17.41 12.50
C ALA A 43 7.15 -18.94 12.36
N MET A 44 6.29 -19.45 11.46
CA MET A 44 6.02 -20.89 11.35
C MET A 44 7.26 -21.72 10.97
N HIS A 45 8.12 -21.17 10.10
CA HIS A 45 9.28 -21.87 9.55
C HIS A 45 10.62 -21.20 9.89
N SER A 46 10.63 -19.91 10.24
CA SER A 46 11.79 -19.16 10.70
C SER A 46 11.33 -17.99 11.55
N SER A 47 12.11 -17.61 12.57
CA SER A 47 11.90 -16.39 13.36
C SER A 47 12.77 -15.21 12.90
N ASP A 48 13.40 -15.32 11.73
CA ASP A 48 14.20 -14.23 11.19
C ASP A 48 13.31 -13.03 10.83
N THR A 49 13.82 -11.84 11.14
CA THR A 49 13.13 -10.56 10.88
C THR A 49 12.85 -10.36 9.39
N VAL A 50 13.77 -10.77 8.52
CA VAL A 50 13.63 -10.71 7.07
C VAL A 50 13.73 -12.12 6.50
N GLN A 51 12.76 -12.51 5.68
CA GLN A 51 12.72 -13.82 5.05
C GLN A 51 12.45 -13.67 3.56
N SER A 52 13.30 -14.26 2.73
CA SER A 52 13.22 -14.19 1.27
C SER A 52 12.86 -15.55 0.69
N ALA A 53 12.08 -15.58 -0.41
CA ALA A 53 11.57 -16.82 -1.02
C ALA A 53 12.67 -17.79 -1.50
N ASP A 54 13.88 -17.29 -1.73
CA ASP A 54 15.05 -18.07 -2.15
C ASP A 54 15.67 -18.91 -1.01
N THR A 55 15.46 -18.48 0.23
CA THR A 55 16.15 -18.98 1.43
C THR A 55 15.18 -19.45 2.52
N HIS A 56 13.92 -19.04 2.45
CA HIS A 56 12.88 -19.29 3.45
C HIS A 56 11.61 -19.86 2.83
N ILE A 57 10.76 -20.42 3.68
CA ILE A 57 9.41 -20.87 3.31
C ILE A 57 8.45 -19.72 3.65
N ILE A 58 8.12 -18.93 2.63
CA ILE A 58 7.12 -17.86 2.69
C ILE A 58 5.97 -18.17 1.70
N PRO A 59 4.84 -17.45 1.77
CA PRO A 59 3.70 -17.68 0.87
C PRO A 59 4.12 -17.59 -0.61
N GLU A 60 3.56 -18.47 -1.44
CA GLU A 60 3.95 -18.61 -2.84
C GLU A 60 3.69 -17.31 -3.61
N GLY A 61 4.60 -16.97 -4.53
CA GLY A 61 4.47 -15.78 -5.37
C GLY A 61 4.98 -14.49 -4.74
N TRP A 62 5.31 -14.46 -3.45
CA TRP A 62 5.92 -13.32 -2.78
C TRP A 62 7.45 -13.36 -2.87
N TYR A 63 8.10 -12.19 -2.83
CA TYR A 63 9.55 -12.08 -2.94
C TYR A 63 10.23 -12.18 -1.56
N SER A 64 9.76 -11.37 -0.62
CA SER A 64 10.23 -11.39 0.76
C SER A 64 9.14 -10.92 1.72
N ILE A 65 9.31 -11.27 2.99
CA ILE A 65 8.50 -10.76 4.10
C ILE A 65 9.40 -10.19 5.19
N ARG A 66 8.87 -9.24 5.95
CA ARG A 66 9.52 -8.72 7.15
C ARG A 66 8.57 -8.77 8.33
N GLN A 67 9.05 -9.32 9.44
CA GLN A 67 8.35 -9.42 10.70
C GLN A 67 9.16 -8.84 11.86
N ASP A 68 8.51 -8.26 12.85
CA ASP A 68 9.15 -7.85 14.11
C ASP A 68 8.10 -7.76 15.23
N PRO A 69 7.50 -8.89 15.64
CA PRO A 69 6.53 -8.89 16.72
C PRO A 69 7.21 -8.62 18.06
N VAL A 70 6.51 -7.91 18.94
CA VAL A 70 6.84 -7.79 20.36
C VAL A 70 6.12 -8.89 21.13
N TRP A 71 4.82 -9.04 20.90
CA TRP A 71 3.96 -9.96 21.63
C TRP A 71 3.53 -11.12 20.73
N ALA A 72 4.38 -12.13 20.56
CA ALA A 72 4.04 -13.29 19.74
C ALA A 72 4.44 -14.62 20.38
N PRO A 73 3.87 -15.75 19.93
CA PRO A 73 4.32 -17.08 20.34
C PRO A 73 5.82 -17.27 20.12
N SER A 74 6.35 -16.80 18.99
CA SER A 74 7.77 -16.81 18.64
C SER A 74 8.67 -16.01 19.59
N THR A 75 8.13 -14.99 20.27
CA THR A 75 8.85 -14.17 21.26
C THR A 75 8.56 -14.58 22.72
N GLY A 76 7.83 -15.68 22.93
CA GLY A 76 7.55 -16.25 24.25
C GLY A 76 6.19 -15.89 24.83
N HIS A 77 5.27 -15.38 24.01
CA HIS A 77 3.89 -15.06 24.37
C HIS A 77 2.91 -15.98 23.61
N PRO A 78 2.75 -17.25 24.05
CA PRO A 78 1.94 -18.25 23.34
C PRO A 78 0.43 -17.94 23.33
N ASP A 79 0.01 -16.92 24.07
CA ASP A 79 -1.36 -16.42 24.15
C ASP A 79 -1.63 -15.22 23.23
N ARG A 80 -0.75 -15.01 22.25
CA ARG A 80 -0.74 -13.87 21.31
C ARG A 80 -0.56 -14.34 19.87
N HIS A 81 -0.47 -13.41 18.93
CA HIS A 81 -0.44 -13.71 17.50
C HIS A 81 0.94 -13.45 16.90
N GLU A 82 1.25 -14.13 15.79
CA GLU A 82 2.42 -13.73 14.98
C GLU A 82 2.07 -12.48 14.17
N SER A 83 3.06 -11.67 13.79
CA SER A 83 2.82 -10.40 13.06
C SER A 83 2.03 -10.58 11.78
N ILE A 84 2.21 -11.71 11.09
CA ILE A 84 1.46 -12.05 9.86
C ILE A 84 0.87 -13.45 10.00
N GLU A 85 -0.40 -13.57 9.67
CA GLU A 85 -1.14 -14.84 9.61
C GLU A 85 -1.91 -14.96 8.30
N ILE A 86 -1.80 -16.12 7.64
CA ILE A 86 -2.65 -16.57 6.53
C ILE A 86 -3.16 -17.94 6.93
N LEU A 87 -4.32 -17.99 7.57
CA LEU A 87 -4.81 -19.19 8.26
C LEU A 87 -6.27 -19.45 7.94
N GLU A 88 -6.64 -20.71 7.70
CA GLU A 88 -8.05 -21.11 7.58
C GLU A 88 -8.83 -20.81 8.86
N SER A 89 -8.16 -20.83 10.02
CA SER A 89 -8.76 -20.45 11.30
C SER A 89 -9.12 -18.96 11.41
N ASN A 90 -8.63 -18.12 10.49
CA ASN A 90 -8.96 -16.70 10.37
C ASN A 90 -10.04 -16.46 9.28
N ALA A 91 -10.87 -17.46 8.96
CA ALA A 91 -11.95 -17.30 7.99
C ALA A 91 -12.96 -16.18 8.32
N ASP A 92 -13.08 -15.80 9.60
CA ASP A 92 -13.86 -14.63 10.04
C ASP A 92 -13.26 -13.29 9.58
N LYS A 93 -11.99 -13.29 9.18
CA LYS A 93 -11.19 -12.14 8.71
C LYS A 93 -10.94 -12.20 7.20
N ALA A 94 -11.58 -13.13 6.49
CA ALA A 94 -11.55 -13.23 5.05
C ALA A 94 -12.76 -12.50 4.43
N ARG A 95 -12.57 -11.81 3.31
CA ARG A 95 -13.66 -11.13 2.61
C ARG A 95 -14.38 -12.12 1.71
N SER A 96 -13.60 -12.89 0.97
CA SER A 96 -14.08 -14.00 0.17
C SER A 96 -13.35 -15.27 0.59
N GLY A 97 -13.96 -16.44 0.36
CA GLY A 97 -13.32 -17.70 0.70
C GLY A 97 -13.11 -17.94 2.19
N SER A 98 -11.90 -18.37 2.55
CA SER A 98 -11.53 -18.93 3.85
C SER A 98 -10.26 -18.33 4.46
N LYS A 99 -9.46 -17.61 3.67
CA LYS A 99 -8.21 -16.99 4.16
C LYS A 99 -8.08 -15.57 3.64
N SER A 100 -7.24 -14.82 4.34
CA SER A 100 -6.79 -13.48 3.98
C SER A 100 -5.40 -13.29 4.55
N TYR A 101 -4.73 -12.23 4.13
CA TYR A 101 -3.60 -11.72 4.89
C TYR A 101 -4.13 -11.04 6.15
N VAL A 102 -3.65 -11.43 7.33
CA VAL A 102 -3.96 -10.77 8.60
C VAL A 102 -2.67 -10.25 9.22
N SER A 103 -2.63 -8.95 9.47
CA SER A 103 -1.55 -8.28 10.18
C SER A 103 -1.96 -8.00 11.61
N TRP A 104 -1.11 -8.37 12.56
CA TRP A 104 -1.26 -8.03 13.97
C TRP A 104 -0.29 -6.90 14.34
N ARG A 105 -0.81 -5.88 15.03
CA ARG A 105 -0.02 -4.78 15.59
C ARG A 105 -0.05 -4.80 17.11
N ASP A 106 1.13 -4.69 17.69
CA ASP A 106 1.39 -4.67 19.12
C ASP A 106 1.39 -3.24 19.65
N SER A 107 0.62 -2.99 20.70
CA SER A 107 0.81 -1.78 21.48
C SER A 107 2.05 -1.93 22.36
N TYR A 108 3.09 -1.15 22.07
CA TYR A 108 4.34 -1.18 22.82
C TYR A 108 5.05 0.18 22.87
N ASP A 109 5.05 0.81 24.04
CA ASP A 109 5.81 2.02 24.30
C ASP A 109 7.27 1.67 24.67
N ALA A 110 8.17 1.92 23.72
CA ALA A 110 9.62 1.94 23.92
C ALA A 110 10.22 3.33 23.66
N GLY A 111 9.39 4.38 23.63
CA GLY A 111 9.74 5.75 23.31
C GLY A 111 9.43 6.18 21.87
N TRP A 112 9.62 7.48 21.62
CA TRP A 112 9.11 8.22 20.45
C TRP A 112 9.64 7.77 19.07
N ASP A 113 10.74 7.02 19.00
CA ASP A 113 11.36 6.57 17.73
C ASP A 113 11.17 5.06 17.50
N TYR A 114 10.30 4.42 18.28
CA TYR A 114 10.02 2.99 18.14
C TYR A 114 8.83 2.75 17.21
N TRP A 115 9.12 2.22 16.02
CA TRP A 115 8.16 1.63 15.11
C TRP A 115 8.33 0.11 15.15
N GLY A 116 7.32 -0.59 15.66
CA GLY A 116 7.33 -2.05 15.83
C GLY A 116 6.35 -2.75 14.91
N SER A 117 6.03 -4.00 15.24
CA SER A 117 5.01 -4.81 14.54
C SER A 117 5.22 -4.86 13.03
N GLU A 118 6.48 -4.96 12.61
CA GLU A 118 6.77 -5.12 11.19
C GLU A 118 5.97 -6.32 10.68
N SER A 119 5.20 -6.10 9.62
CA SER A 119 4.22 -7.02 9.07
C SER A 119 4.13 -6.71 7.58
N MET A 120 5.21 -6.96 6.85
CA MET A 120 5.27 -6.65 5.42
C MET A 120 5.35 -7.90 4.58
N MET A 121 4.56 -7.94 3.51
CA MET A 121 4.75 -8.86 2.38
C MET A 121 5.09 -8.08 1.13
N VAL A 122 6.18 -8.45 0.47
CA VAL A 122 6.79 -7.70 -0.63
C VAL A 122 6.73 -8.48 -1.93
N LYS A 123 6.18 -7.84 -2.96
CA LYS A 123 6.22 -8.30 -4.34
C LYS A 123 7.26 -7.50 -5.12
N TYR A 124 8.18 -8.20 -5.77
CA TYR A 124 9.23 -7.61 -6.61
C TYR A 124 9.02 -7.94 -8.09
N PHE A 125 9.19 -6.94 -8.95
CA PHE A 125 9.05 -7.02 -10.41
C PHE A 125 10.36 -6.57 -11.07
N PRO A 126 11.34 -7.47 -11.30
CA PRO A 126 12.67 -7.10 -11.79
C PRO A 126 12.68 -6.23 -13.06
N GLN A 127 11.68 -6.38 -13.92
CA GLN A 127 11.50 -5.57 -15.14
C GLN A 127 11.21 -4.09 -14.87
N GLY A 128 10.55 -3.79 -13.75
CA GLY A 128 10.00 -2.47 -13.43
C GLY A 128 8.91 -1.97 -14.39
N TYR A 129 8.12 -1.01 -13.92
CA TYR A 129 7.05 -0.39 -14.70
C TYR A 129 7.06 1.14 -14.56
N ASP A 130 6.72 1.84 -15.64
CA ASP A 130 6.53 3.30 -15.61
C ASP A 130 5.32 3.71 -14.77
N GLN A 131 4.35 2.82 -14.64
CA GLN A 131 3.13 3.02 -13.88
C GLN A 131 2.62 1.72 -13.32
N LEU A 132 1.97 1.80 -12.15
CA LEU A 132 1.30 0.68 -11.50
C LEU A 132 -0.05 1.14 -10.97
N TYR A 133 -1.04 0.28 -11.11
CA TYR A 133 -2.29 0.33 -10.40
C TYR A 133 -2.32 -0.84 -9.41
N VAL A 134 -2.68 -0.58 -8.16
CA VAL A 134 -2.80 -1.59 -7.11
C VAL A 134 -4.12 -1.41 -6.39
N GLU A 135 -4.93 -2.46 -6.27
CA GLU A 135 -6.15 -2.46 -5.47
C GLU A 135 -6.17 -3.64 -4.50
N PHE A 136 -6.84 -3.45 -3.36
CA PHE A 136 -7.10 -4.49 -2.38
C PHE A 136 -8.30 -4.10 -1.52
N TRP A 137 -8.89 -5.07 -0.84
CA TRP A 137 -9.85 -4.81 0.22
C TRP A 137 -9.16 -4.83 1.56
N VAL A 138 -9.55 -3.92 2.44
CA VAL A 138 -9.06 -3.84 3.82
C VAL A 138 -10.20 -3.88 4.82
N ARG A 139 -9.99 -4.58 5.93
CA ARG A 139 -10.86 -4.59 7.11
C ARG A 139 -10.01 -4.44 8.36
N PHE A 140 -10.57 -3.80 9.38
CA PHE A 140 -9.93 -3.57 10.68
C PHE A 140 -10.64 -4.36 11.79
N ASP A 141 -9.93 -4.59 12.89
CA ASP A 141 -10.47 -5.19 14.12
C ASP A 141 -11.71 -4.43 14.61
N ASP A 142 -12.67 -5.18 15.16
CA ASP A 142 -13.84 -4.64 15.84
C ASP A 142 -13.43 -3.72 17.01
N ASN A 143 -12.31 -4.05 17.68
CA ASN A 143 -11.71 -3.27 18.76
C ASN A 143 -10.60 -2.31 18.28
N TRP A 144 -10.46 -2.11 16.97
CA TRP A 144 -9.47 -1.19 16.43
C TRP A 144 -9.59 0.18 17.07
N MET A 145 -8.47 0.79 17.45
CA MET A 145 -8.44 2.14 18.01
C MET A 145 -9.22 3.11 17.10
N ARG A 146 -10.33 3.68 17.60
CA ARG A 146 -11.20 4.59 16.81
C ARG A 146 -10.97 6.06 17.08
N GLU A 147 -10.40 6.39 18.23
CA GLU A 147 -10.26 7.76 18.72
C GLU A 147 -8.85 8.03 19.23
N TYR A 148 -8.43 9.28 19.09
CA TYR A 148 -7.16 9.74 19.63
C TYR A 148 -7.22 9.79 21.16
N VAL A 149 -6.28 9.13 21.83
CA VAL A 149 -6.17 9.15 23.28
C VAL A 149 -5.35 10.37 23.71
N GLN A 150 -6.03 11.35 24.30
CA GLN A 150 -5.39 12.59 24.74
C GLN A 150 -4.23 12.31 25.71
N GLY A 151 -3.06 12.90 25.43
CA GLY A 151 -1.86 12.74 26.25
C GLY A 151 -0.96 11.59 25.81
N THR A 152 -1.32 10.87 24.75
CA THR A 152 -0.45 9.91 24.04
C THR A 152 -0.01 10.50 22.71
N ASP A 153 1.06 9.96 22.12
CA ASP A 153 1.41 10.29 20.74
C ASP A 153 0.36 9.71 19.77
N ALA A 154 0.19 10.35 18.62
CA ALA A 154 -0.79 9.92 17.62
C ALA A 154 -0.41 8.55 17.05
N ALA A 155 -1.30 7.57 17.19
CA ALA A 155 -1.09 6.24 16.64
C ALA A 155 -1.11 6.26 15.11
N GLY A 156 -0.20 5.50 14.51
CA GLY A 156 -0.07 5.39 13.07
C GLY A 156 0.40 4.02 12.62
N SER A 157 -0.20 3.51 11.55
CA SER A 157 0.15 2.24 10.91
C SER A 157 0.50 2.49 9.46
N LYS A 158 1.70 2.10 9.04
CA LYS A 158 2.01 2.08 7.60
C LYS A 158 1.30 0.87 7.00
N MET A 159 0.41 1.10 6.06
CA MET A 159 -0.50 0.06 5.55
C MET A 159 -0.04 -0.46 4.18
N PHE A 160 0.51 0.41 3.34
CA PHE A 160 0.81 0.05 1.96
C PHE A 160 1.95 0.89 1.37
N ARG A 161 2.74 0.29 0.47
CA ARG A 161 3.89 0.94 -0.17
C ARG A 161 4.01 0.56 -1.64
N ILE A 162 4.37 1.54 -2.48
CA ILE A 162 4.90 1.30 -3.83
C ILE A 162 6.23 2.04 -3.94
N SER A 163 7.27 1.37 -4.42
CA SER A 163 8.59 1.97 -4.58
C SER A 163 9.36 1.41 -5.76
N SER A 164 10.46 2.10 -6.07
CA SER A 164 11.54 1.56 -6.88
C SER A 164 12.65 1.08 -5.94
N TRP A 165 13.17 -0.11 -6.18
CA TRP A 165 14.30 -0.74 -5.49
C TRP A 165 15.42 -1.09 -6.49
N ARG A 166 16.68 -0.92 -6.07
CA ARG A 166 17.86 -1.27 -6.89
C ARG A 166 17.86 -2.69 -7.41
N GLY A 167 17.24 -3.60 -6.66
CA GLY A 167 17.08 -4.99 -7.04
C GLY A 167 18.02 -5.93 -6.30
N GLU A 168 17.79 -7.20 -6.56
CA GLU A 168 18.46 -8.31 -5.89
C GLU A 168 19.99 -8.22 -6.00
N GLY A 169 20.68 -8.38 -4.87
CA GLY A 169 22.13 -8.32 -4.78
C GLY A 169 22.74 -6.92 -4.87
N GLN A 170 21.92 -5.87 -5.00
CA GLN A 170 22.36 -4.47 -5.11
C GLN A 170 21.95 -3.59 -3.93
N GLY A 171 21.10 -4.09 -3.03
CA GLY A 171 20.60 -3.32 -1.91
C GLY A 171 19.66 -4.09 -0.98
N ASN A 172 19.05 -3.38 -0.03
CA ASN A 172 18.06 -3.88 0.91
C ASN A 172 16.67 -3.30 0.60
N GLU A 173 15.71 -4.18 0.30
CA GLU A 173 14.33 -3.83 -0.08
C GLU A 173 13.49 -3.24 1.05
N TYR A 174 14.01 -3.21 2.28
CA TYR A 174 13.39 -2.59 3.45
C TYR A 174 14.11 -1.32 3.93
N GLN A 175 15.22 -0.94 3.29
CA GLN A 175 15.96 0.27 3.67
C GLN A 175 15.36 1.50 2.97
N ALA A 176 14.20 1.92 3.48
CA ALA A 176 13.60 3.20 3.13
C ALA A 176 14.44 4.36 3.72
N PHE A 177 14.36 5.54 3.08
CA PHE A 177 14.97 6.82 3.47
C PHE A 177 16.44 7.02 3.06
N GLY A 178 16.98 8.22 3.33
CA GLY A 178 18.19 8.75 2.70
C GLY A 178 19.42 7.84 2.77
N GLY A 179 20.08 7.64 1.64
CA GLY A 179 21.20 6.69 1.50
C GLY A 179 20.78 5.22 1.42
N GLY A 180 19.48 4.92 1.42
CA GLY A 180 18.91 3.59 1.26
C GLY A 180 18.67 3.18 -0.19
N ASP A 181 18.31 1.92 -0.40
CA ASP A 181 18.23 1.33 -1.76
C ASP A 181 16.85 1.47 -2.41
N LEU A 182 15.93 2.18 -1.74
CA LEU A 182 14.59 2.51 -2.23
C LEU A 182 14.47 3.98 -2.66
N GLY A 183 13.74 4.24 -3.73
CA GLY A 183 13.43 5.60 -4.20
C GLY A 183 13.09 5.64 -5.69
N PRO A 184 11.95 6.23 -6.12
CA PRO A 184 10.95 6.94 -5.32
C PRO A 184 10.08 6.00 -4.48
N ILE A 185 9.34 6.57 -3.52
CA ILE A 185 8.47 5.84 -2.61
C ILE A 185 7.15 6.58 -2.42
N PHE A 186 6.06 5.85 -2.53
CA PHE A 186 4.75 6.19 -2.00
C PHE A 186 4.42 5.27 -0.83
N ILE A 187 3.96 5.85 0.28
CA ILE A 187 3.45 5.12 1.46
C ILE A 187 2.07 5.67 1.79
N TRP A 188 1.13 4.76 2.08
CA TRP A 188 -0.17 5.08 2.66
C TRP A 188 -0.22 4.59 4.11
N ASP A 189 -0.63 5.49 5.00
CA ASP A 189 -0.68 5.28 6.44
C ASP A 189 -2.13 5.45 6.94
N HIS A 190 -2.54 4.56 7.84
CA HIS A 190 -3.69 4.79 8.70
C HIS A 190 -3.24 5.57 9.93
N ASN A 191 -3.79 6.77 10.13
CA ASN A 191 -3.43 7.62 11.27
C ASN A 191 -4.68 8.14 11.99
N ILE A 192 -4.63 8.20 13.32
CA ILE A 192 -5.66 8.84 14.14
C ILE A 192 -5.04 9.96 14.97
N THR A 193 -5.65 11.14 14.88
CA THR A 193 -5.19 12.35 15.57
C THR A 193 -6.35 13.03 16.29
N GLY A 194 -6.07 14.12 17.01
CA GLY A 194 -7.11 14.98 17.57
C GLY A 194 -8.06 15.62 16.54
N TYR A 195 -7.80 15.44 15.24
CA TYR A 195 -8.66 15.88 14.12
C TYR A 195 -9.40 14.72 13.45
N GLY A 196 -9.48 13.56 14.11
CA GLY A 196 -10.11 12.36 13.57
C GLY A 196 -9.15 11.49 12.76
N VAL A 197 -9.73 10.55 12.00
CA VAL A 197 -8.99 9.68 11.09
C VAL A 197 -8.43 10.49 9.92
N ARG A 198 -7.21 10.16 9.52
CA ARG A 198 -6.47 10.89 8.48
C ARG A 198 -6.20 9.99 7.29
N ASN A 199 -6.27 10.57 6.10
CA ASN A 199 -5.66 9.99 4.92
C ASN A 199 -4.21 10.46 4.87
N ALA A 200 -3.32 9.69 5.49
CA ALA A 200 -1.92 10.06 5.62
C ALA A 200 -1.09 9.37 4.54
N MET A 201 -0.25 10.16 3.87
CA MET A 201 0.63 9.68 2.83
C MET A 201 2.04 10.19 3.06
N SER A 202 3.03 9.38 2.71
CA SER A 202 4.42 9.82 2.64
C SER A 202 4.91 9.72 1.21
N LEU A 203 5.33 10.85 0.64
CA LEU A 203 5.88 10.94 -0.71
C LEU A 203 7.37 11.17 -0.60
N ARG A 204 8.18 10.31 -1.22
CA ARG A 204 9.63 10.47 -1.34
C ARG A 204 10.05 10.38 -2.79
N GLY A 205 10.91 11.31 -3.20
CA GLY A 205 11.49 11.28 -4.53
C GLY A 205 12.67 10.32 -4.62
N GLY A 206 12.98 9.90 -5.84
CA GLY A 206 14.17 9.11 -6.18
C GLY A 206 15.06 9.86 -7.18
N PRO A 207 16.07 9.20 -7.75
CA PRO A 207 16.24 7.74 -7.84
C PRO A 207 16.71 7.07 -6.53
N HIS A 208 16.95 5.75 -6.58
CA HIS A 208 17.49 4.96 -5.47
C HIS A 208 18.70 5.65 -4.83
N GLY A 209 18.97 5.47 -3.53
CA GLY A 209 20.14 6.07 -2.88
C GLY A 209 19.94 7.54 -2.49
N ASP A 210 19.38 8.36 -3.40
CA ASP A 210 19.11 9.77 -3.12
C ASP A 210 17.94 9.93 -2.13
N ASN A 211 16.82 9.24 -2.40
CA ASN A 211 15.61 9.20 -1.56
C ASN A 211 15.29 10.54 -0.86
N TYR A 212 15.11 11.61 -1.63
CA TYR A 212 14.94 12.95 -1.07
C TYR A 212 13.49 13.20 -0.63
N GLY A 213 13.34 14.06 0.37
CA GLY A 213 12.03 14.53 0.79
C GLY A 213 11.49 15.64 -0.13
N PHE A 214 10.19 15.59 -0.42
CA PHE A 214 9.51 16.69 -1.09
C PHE A 214 9.15 17.81 -0.10
N VAL A 215 9.25 19.05 -0.56
CA VAL A 215 8.69 20.23 0.13
C VAL A 215 7.48 20.78 -0.63
N THR A 216 6.64 21.60 0.01
CA THR A 216 5.38 22.11 -0.59
C THR A 216 5.53 22.73 -1.97
N GLY A 217 6.67 23.35 -2.30
CA GLY A 217 6.91 23.95 -3.62
C GLY A 217 7.22 22.95 -4.75
N ASP A 218 7.47 21.69 -4.39
CA ASP A 218 7.86 20.66 -5.36
C ASP A 218 6.66 20.08 -6.11
N ILE A 219 5.53 19.91 -5.40
CA ILE A 219 4.27 19.35 -5.91
C ILE A 219 3.24 20.50 -5.90
N GLU A 220 3.02 21.11 -7.06
CA GLU A 220 2.25 22.35 -7.19
C GLU A 220 0.77 22.17 -6.89
N ASP A 221 0.25 20.98 -7.13
CA ASP A 221 -1.15 20.65 -6.93
C ASP A 221 -1.42 19.93 -5.60
N ALA A 222 -0.49 19.92 -4.63
CA ALA A 222 -0.79 19.40 -3.30
C ALA A 222 -1.90 20.22 -2.60
N PRO A 223 -2.92 19.59 -1.95
CA PRO A 223 -4.03 20.31 -1.33
C PRO A 223 -3.62 21.06 -0.05
N ARG A 224 -2.46 20.71 0.51
CA ARG A 224 -1.92 21.31 1.73
C ARG A 224 -0.40 21.22 1.70
N SER A 225 0.23 21.92 2.65
CA SER A 225 1.68 21.86 2.80
C SER A 225 2.16 20.46 3.17
N LEU A 226 3.26 20.06 2.54
CA LEU A 226 4.02 18.87 2.92
C LEU A 226 4.80 19.16 4.20
N VAL A 227 4.83 18.19 5.10
CA VAL A 227 5.56 18.26 6.37
C VAL A 227 6.76 17.32 6.30
N GLY A 228 7.83 17.66 7.03
CA GLY A 228 9.02 16.81 7.11
C GLY A 228 9.61 16.54 5.74
N SER A 229 9.69 15.26 5.37
CA SER A 229 10.30 14.80 4.12
C SER A 229 9.27 14.46 3.04
N GLY A 230 8.15 15.16 2.99
CA GLY A 230 7.09 14.90 1.98
C GLY A 230 5.86 14.21 2.55
N ASP A 231 5.58 14.40 3.83
CA ASP A 231 4.43 13.84 4.51
C ASP A 231 3.21 14.71 4.25
N LEU A 232 2.14 14.08 3.75
CA LEU A 232 0.89 14.70 3.39
C LEU A 232 -0.23 14.10 4.26
N ASN A 233 -0.59 14.81 5.32
CA ASN A 233 -1.57 14.35 6.29
C ASN A 233 -2.95 14.99 6.05
N MET A 234 -3.83 14.34 5.29
CA MET A 234 -5.09 14.93 4.82
C MET A 234 -6.31 14.52 5.65
N ASN A 235 -7.35 15.37 5.68
CA ASN A 235 -8.68 14.95 6.12
C ASN A 235 -9.47 14.37 4.93
N PHE A 236 -10.52 13.61 5.23
CA PHE A 236 -11.50 13.14 4.25
C PHE A 236 -12.61 14.17 3.96
N THR A 237 -12.43 15.44 4.36
CA THR A 237 -13.47 16.48 4.28
C THR A 237 -13.09 17.60 3.31
N GLY A 238 -12.28 18.56 3.76
CA GLY A 238 -11.85 19.72 2.98
C GLY A 238 -10.72 19.42 2.00
N ASP A 239 -9.75 18.59 2.38
CA ASP A 239 -8.53 18.32 1.62
C ASP A 239 -8.81 17.49 0.34
N VAL A 240 -9.93 16.78 0.29
CA VAL A 240 -10.40 16.00 -0.88
C VAL A 240 -11.22 16.84 -1.87
N GLN A 241 -11.60 18.07 -1.53
CA GLN A 241 -12.41 18.90 -2.43
C GLN A 241 -11.68 19.19 -3.75
N GLY A 242 -12.40 19.02 -4.87
CA GLY A 242 -11.84 19.19 -6.20
C GLY A 242 -10.84 18.11 -6.63
N ARG A 243 -10.73 17.00 -5.88
CA ARG A 243 -9.80 15.89 -6.17
C ARG A 243 -10.44 14.68 -6.83
N GLY A 244 -11.74 14.73 -7.08
CA GLY A 244 -12.46 13.74 -7.86
C GLY A 244 -12.13 13.83 -9.35
N ILE A 245 -12.79 12.98 -10.12
CA ILE A 245 -12.69 12.96 -11.58
C ILE A 245 -13.07 14.34 -12.12
N ASP A 246 -12.30 14.84 -13.09
CA ASP A 246 -12.49 16.17 -13.71
C ASP A 246 -12.54 17.36 -12.73
N GLY A 247 -11.90 17.23 -11.56
CA GLY A 247 -11.85 18.28 -10.55
C GLY A 247 -13.15 18.42 -9.74
N THR A 248 -13.99 17.39 -9.74
CA THR A 248 -15.19 17.32 -8.89
C THR A 248 -14.83 17.11 -7.42
N THR A 249 -15.79 17.35 -6.53
CA THR A 249 -15.64 16.95 -5.12
C THR A 249 -16.06 15.48 -4.97
N PRO A 250 -15.17 14.60 -4.47
CA PRO A 250 -15.50 13.20 -4.22
C PRO A 250 -16.71 13.03 -3.30
N LYS A 251 -17.52 12.02 -3.59
CA LYS A 251 -18.65 11.62 -2.75
C LYS A 251 -18.27 10.39 -1.93
N ILE A 252 -17.57 10.62 -0.84
CA ILE A 252 -17.13 9.56 0.07
C ILE A 252 -18.34 9.09 0.88
N PRO A 253 -18.75 7.81 0.80
CA PRO A 253 -19.84 7.27 1.61
C PRO A 253 -19.56 7.43 3.11
N ASP A 254 -20.54 7.90 3.89
CA ASP A 254 -20.48 7.79 5.36
C ASP A 254 -21.00 6.40 5.76
N LYS A 255 -20.08 5.49 6.07
CA LYS A 255 -20.39 4.08 6.37
C LYS A 255 -21.06 3.87 7.73
N LEU A 256 -21.04 4.88 8.60
CA LEU A 256 -21.66 4.80 9.92
C LEU A 256 -23.07 5.42 9.91
N ASN A 257 -23.21 6.62 9.37
CA ASN A 257 -24.45 7.40 9.46
C ASN A 257 -25.31 7.34 8.18
N GLY A 258 -24.77 6.78 7.09
CA GLY A 258 -25.38 6.86 5.76
C GLY A 258 -25.20 8.24 5.12
N GLY A 259 -25.49 8.34 3.81
CA GLY A 259 -25.18 9.55 3.05
C GLY A 259 -23.69 9.67 2.71
N PHE A 260 -23.19 10.91 2.66
CA PHE A 260 -21.80 11.20 2.29
C PHE A 260 -21.10 12.00 3.39
N ILE A 261 -19.79 11.81 3.52
CA ILE A 261 -18.92 12.61 4.39
C ILE A 261 -19.06 14.09 4.05
N THR A 262 -19.13 14.92 5.09
CA THR A 262 -19.21 16.37 4.94
C THR A 262 -17.96 16.94 4.29
N THR A 263 -18.13 18.00 3.51
CA THR A 263 -17.00 18.76 2.93
C THR A 263 -16.51 19.86 3.86
N ASP A 264 -17.08 20.02 5.07
CA ASP A 264 -16.63 21.04 6.03
C ASP A 264 -15.17 20.76 6.47
N PRO A 265 -14.21 21.65 6.16
CA PRO A 265 -12.79 21.44 6.50
C PRO A 265 -12.53 21.40 8.01
N TYR A 266 -13.46 21.86 8.85
CA TYR A 266 -13.33 21.85 10.30
C TYR A 266 -14.03 20.66 10.98
N ALA A 267 -14.75 19.84 10.20
CA ALA A 267 -15.35 18.63 10.74
C ALA A 267 -14.30 17.55 10.99
N SER A 268 -14.41 16.91 12.15
CA SER A 268 -13.68 15.67 12.46
C SER A 268 -14.49 14.49 11.98
N VAL A 269 -13.83 13.55 11.30
CA VAL A 269 -14.43 12.31 10.82
C VAL A 269 -13.85 11.14 11.61
N SER A 270 -14.69 10.21 12.05
CA SER A 270 -14.25 9.02 12.78
C SER A 270 -13.76 7.94 11.83
N HIS A 271 -13.05 6.95 12.39
CA HIS A 271 -12.68 5.74 11.67
C HIS A 271 -13.89 5.08 11.00
N ASP A 272 -14.99 4.85 11.75
CA ASP A 272 -16.16 4.10 11.28
C ASP A 272 -16.93 4.82 10.18
N GLN A 273 -16.88 6.16 10.14
CA GLN A 273 -17.47 6.89 9.03
C GLN A 273 -16.77 6.59 7.71
N ILE A 274 -15.46 6.28 7.74
CA ILE A 274 -14.63 6.02 6.55
C ILE A 274 -14.53 4.53 6.25
N PHE A 275 -14.11 3.73 7.23
CA PHE A 275 -13.83 2.30 7.05
C PHE A 275 -14.98 1.39 7.47
N GLY A 276 -16.00 1.96 8.12
CA GLY A 276 -17.17 1.22 8.62
C GLY A 276 -16.93 0.56 9.98
N PRO A 277 -18.01 0.16 10.68
CA PRO A 277 -17.91 -0.65 11.88
C PRO A 277 -17.81 -2.15 11.55
N GLY A 278 -17.24 -2.94 12.48
CA GLY A 278 -17.37 -4.39 12.50
C GLY A 278 -16.85 -5.11 11.24
N ASP A 279 -17.72 -5.93 10.62
CA ASP A 279 -17.45 -6.72 9.41
C ASP A 279 -17.31 -5.90 8.10
N THR A 280 -17.13 -4.58 8.19
CA THR A 280 -17.08 -3.73 6.99
C THR A 280 -15.73 -3.84 6.28
N TRP A 281 -15.79 -4.18 5.00
CA TRP A 281 -14.65 -4.13 4.09
C TRP A 281 -14.66 -2.83 3.29
N THR A 282 -13.49 -2.24 3.11
CA THR A 282 -13.28 -1.04 2.29
C THR A 282 -12.33 -1.38 1.15
N LYS A 283 -12.72 -1.08 -0.08
CA LYS A 283 -11.81 -1.24 -1.22
C LYS A 283 -10.93 -0.01 -1.32
N MET A 284 -9.61 -0.21 -1.31
CA MET A 284 -8.63 0.83 -1.58
C MET A 284 -7.95 0.55 -2.91
N ALA A 285 -7.67 1.60 -3.67
CA ALA A 285 -6.82 1.48 -4.84
C ALA A 285 -5.92 2.69 -5.02
N PHE A 286 -4.73 2.45 -5.57
CA PHE A 286 -3.70 3.45 -5.79
C PHE A 286 -3.13 3.31 -7.19
N PHE A 287 -2.91 4.44 -7.85
CA PHE A 287 -2.19 4.50 -9.12
C PHE A 287 -1.00 5.43 -8.99
N VAL A 288 0.17 4.96 -9.41
CA VAL A 288 1.38 5.78 -9.51
C VAL A 288 1.91 5.75 -10.94
N LYS A 289 2.47 6.88 -11.38
CA LYS A 289 3.15 7.00 -12.67
C LYS A 289 4.38 7.87 -12.54
N MET A 290 5.52 7.37 -13.03
CA MET A 290 6.76 8.14 -13.13
C MET A 290 6.58 9.41 -13.97
N ASN A 291 7.31 10.46 -13.63
CA ASN A 291 7.45 11.62 -14.50
C ASN A 291 8.17 11.25 -15.81
N SER A 292 7.87 11.96 -16.90
CA SER A 292 8.34 11.63 -18.26
C SER A 292 9.84 11.76 -18.47
N SER A 293 10.50 12.57 -17.64
CA SER A 293 11.95 12.75 -17.61
C SER A 293 12.38 13.33 -16.27
N PRO A 294 13.63 13.12 -15.81
CA PRO A 294 14.11 13.62 -14.53
C PRO A 294 13.84 15.12 -14.32
N GLY A 295 13.12 15.45 -13.25
CA GLY A 295 12.72 16.82 -12.89
C GLY A 295 11.44 17.32 -13.56
N ALA A 296 10.86 16.59 -14.52
CA ALA A 296 9.55 16.93 -15.06
C ALA A 296 8.47 16.79 -13.97
N LYS A 297 7.54 17.75 -13.95
CA LYS A 297 6.42 17.80 -13.00
C LYS A 297 5.15 17.23 -13.62
N ASP A 298 5.20 15.97 -14.03
CA ASP A 298 4.10 15.26 -14.70
C ASP A 298 3.93 13.81 -14.21
N GLY A 299 4.55 13.47 -13.08
CA GLY A 299 4.28 12.23 -12.37
C GLY A 299 2.95 12.28 -11.63
N VAL A 300 2.32 11.12 -11.50
CA VAL A 300 0.92 11.01 -11.03
C VAL A 300 0.84 10.13 -9.78
N LEU A 301 -0.05 10.52 -8.87
CA LEU A 301 -0.61 9.68 -7.80
C LEU A 301 -2.14 9.84 -7.81
N ILE A 302 -2.88 8.76 -7.86
CA ILE A 302 -4.35 8.76 -7.72
C ILE A 302 -4.74 7.72 -6.66
N GLU A 303 -5.76 8.02 -5.88
CA GLU A 303 -6.35 7.11 -4.90
C GLU A 303 -7.85 6.99 -5.11
N TRP A 304 -8.34 5.76 -4.97
CA TRP A 304 -9.76 5.44 -4.92
C TRP A 304 -10.12 4.75 -3.62
N MET A 305 -11.34 5.03 -3.15
CA MET A 305 -12.00 4.33 -2.05
C MET A 305 -13.38 3.87 -2.52
N ASP A 306 -13.67 2.58 -2.40
CA ASP A 306 -14.90 1.94 -2.91
C ASP A 306 -15.21 2.35 -4.36
N ASP A 307 -14.18 2.25 -5.21
CA ASP A 307 -14.19 2.62 -6.64
C ASP A 307 -14.50 4.12 -6.92
N GLN A 308 -14.46 4.98 -5.91
CA GLN A 308 -14.56 6.44 -6.07
C GLN A 308 -13.20 7.11 -5.96
N GLN A 309 -12.83 7.94 -6.94
CA GLN A 309 -11.59 8.71 -6.85
C GLN A 309 -11.73 9.74 -5.72
N ILE A 310 -10.90 9.62 -4.68
CA ILE A 310 -10.92 10.52 -3.52
C ILE A 310 -9.75 11.50 -3.50
N PHE A 311 -8.68 11.18 -4.23
CA PHE A 311 -7.48 11.99 -4.26
C PHE A 311 -6.72 11.86 -5.57
N LYS A 312 -6.07 12.95 -5.99
CA LYS A 312 -5.23 13.00 -7.18
C LYS A 312 -4.18 14.10 -7.09
N LEU A 313 -2.95 13.75 -7.48
CA LEU A 313 -1.84 14.63 -7.80
C LEU A 313 -1.29 14.29 -9.19
N GLU A 314 -0.99 15.29 -9.99
CA GLU A 314 -0.52 15.17 -11.38
C GLU A 314 0.79 15.92 -11.64
N THR A 315 1.36 16.57 -10.62
CA THR A 315 2.58 17.38 -10.76
C THR A 315 3.79 16.84 -10.00
N ILE A 316 3.81 15.54 -9.69
CA ILE A 316 4.86 14.96 -8.84
C ILE A 316 6.14 14.75 -9.65
N PRO A 317 7.28 15.36 -9.26
CA PRO A 317 8.57 15.05 -9.88
C PRO A 317 9.23 13.88 -9.13
N TRP A 318 8.70 12.67 -9.35
CA TRP A 318 9.14 11.45 -8.65
C TRP A 318 10.65 11.22 -8.76
N ILE A 319 11.22 11.40 -9.96
CA ILE A 319 12.66 11.35 -10.23
C ILE A 319 13.18 12.74 -10.50
N ARG A 320 14.26 13.14 -9.85
CA ARG A 320 15.06 14.33 -10.20
C ARG A 320 16.38 13.94 -10.87
N PRO A 321 17.04 14.91 -11.53
CA PRO A 321 18.39 14.69 -12.01
C PRO A 321 19.34 14.31 -10.86
N SER A 322 20.11 13.26 -11.04
CA SER A 322 21.12 12.75 -10.12
C SER A 322 22.43 12.54 -10.85
N THR A 323 23.55 12.89 -10.19
CA THR A 323 24.90 12.63 -10.75
C THR A 323 25.51 11.32 -10.25
N THR A 324 24.86 10.67 -9.28
CA THR A 324 25.36 9.50 -8.57
C THR A 324 24.50 8.27 -8.74
N GLU A 325 23.27 8.43 -9.22
CA GLU A 325 22.23 7.38 -9.18
C GLU A 325 21.53 7.19 -10.53
N ASP A 326 20.87 6.04 -10.70
CA ASP A 326 20.16 5.69 -11.93
C ASP A 326 18.80 6.42 -12.04
N GLU A 327 18.79 7.47 -12.84
CA GLU A 327 17.60 8.27 -13.17
C GLU A 327 16.52 7.50 -13.96
N ASN A 328 16.78 6.27 -14.41
CA ASN A 328 15.80 5.41 -15.08
C ASN A 328 15.09 4.42 -14.13
N ALA A 329 15.10 4.70 -12.82
CA ALA A 329 14.31 3.99 -11.81
C ALA A 329 12.83 3.82 -12.24
N LYS A 330 12.25 2.66 -11.91
CA LYS A 330 10.89 2.23 -12.29
C LYS A 330 10.17 1.66 -11.09
N TRP A 331 8.85 1.73 -11.04
CA TRP A 331 8.09 1.09 -9.98
C TRP A 331 8.26 -0.42 -10.10
N ASN A 332 8.91 -1.03 -9.12
CA ASN A 332 9.26 -2.45 -9.17
C ASN A 332 9.06 -3.17 -7.84
N LEU A 333 8.63 -2.48 -6.80
CA LEU A 333 8.40 -3.04 -5.49
C LEU A 333 7.04 -2.60 -4.95
N VAL A 334 6.19 -3.56 -4.60
CA VAL A 334 4.89 -3.32 -3.96
C VAL A 334 4.87 -4.07 -2.64
N ALA A 335 4.51 -3.41 -1.55
CA ALA A 335 4.39 -4.03 -0.23
C ALA A 335 3.03 -3.75 0.39
N ILE A 336 2.39 -4.80 0.90
CA ILE A 336 1.22 -4.69 1.79
C ILE A 336 1.68 -4.84 3.24
N GLY A 337 0.94 -4.19 4.13
CA GLY A 337 1.28 -4.05 5.53
C GLY A 337 2.46 -3.11 5.75
N GLY A 338 3.04 -3.14 6.93
CA GLY A 338 4.07 -2.18 7.28
C GLY A 338 4.50 -2.27 8.72
N ASN A 339 4.68 -1.12 9.33
CA ASN A 339 5.12 -1.02 10.70
C ASN A 339 4.34 0.06 11.43
N ASP A 340 4.31 -0.09 12.74
CA ASP A 340 3.33 0.56 13.59
C ASP A 340 4.02 1.43 14.63
N PHE A 341 3.57 2.68 14.67
CA PHE A 341 3.74 3.53 15.82
C PHE A 341 2.46 3.45 16.65
N PHE A 342 2.37 2.39 17.46
CA PHE A 342 1.19 2.10 18.27
C PHE A 342 1.61 1.93 19.73
N GLN A 343 1.44 2.99 20.52
CA GLN A 343 1.96 3.07 21.90
C GLN A 343 0.87 3.53 22.88
N THR A 344 -0.39 3.33 22.49
CA THR A 344 -1.55 3.88 23.20
C THR A 344 -1.86 3.14 24.51
N TYR A 345 -1.57 1.85 24.58
CA TYR A 345 -1.90 1.00 25.72
C TYR A 345 -0.65 0.65 26.53
N PRO A 346 -0.75 0.56 27.86
CA PRO A 346 0.35 0.11 28.70
C PRO A 346 0.88 -1.28 28.31
N ASN A 347 2.21 -1.43 28.30
CA ASN A 347 2.89 -2.66 27.88
C ASN A 347 2.45 -3.91 28.67
N ASP A 348 2.03 -3.77 29.93
CA ASP A 348 1.55 -4.89 30.76
C ASP A 348 0.22 -5.48 30.29
N GLN A 349 -0.55 -4.74 29.47
CA GLN A 349 -1.77 -5.23 28.84
C GLN A 349 -1.47 -6.14 27.64
N ARG A 350 -0.31 -5.98 26.98
CA ARG A 350 0.06 -6.67 25.74
C ARG A 350 -1.11 -6.62 24.75
N HIS A 351 -1.61 -5.41 24.52
CA HIS A 351 -2.77 -5.15 23.67
C HIS A 351 -2.35 -5.31 22.20
N GLU A 352 -3.14 -6.07 21.47
CA GLU A 352 -2.98 -6.32 20.03
C GLU A 352 -4.24 -5.85 19.30
N GLU A 353 -4.06 -5.36 18.09
CA GLU A 353 -5.15 -5.13 17.14
C GLU A 353 -4.75 -5.70 15.79
N TRP A 354 -5.72 -5.98 14.93
CA TRP A 354 -5.43 -6.49 13.59
C TRP A 354 -6.10 -5.70 12.48
N TYR A 355 -5.55 -5.85 11.28
CA TYR A 355 -6.20 -5.52 10.03
C TYR A 355 -5.93 -6.62 9.01
N ALA A 356 -6.82 -6.78 8.05
CA ALA A 356 -6.74 -7.82 7.04
C ALA A 356 -6.78 -7.25 5.62
N TYR A 357 -6.07 -7.90 4.70
CA TYR A 357 -6.15 -7.65 3.26
C TYR A 357 -6.67 -8.87 2.51
N ASP A 358 -7.49 -8.60 1.51
CA ASP A 358 -8.02 -9.63 0.62
C ASP A 358 -8.21 -9.07 -0.81
N ASP A 359 -8.28 -9.98 -1.80
CA ASP A 359 -8.40 -9.70 -3.24
C ASP A 359 -7.44 -8.61 -3.73
N LEU A 360 -6.13 -8.80 -3.51
CA LEU A 360 -5.08 -7.92 -4.00
C LEU A 360 -4.91 -8.10 -5.52
N VAL A 361 -4.89 -7.00 -6.26
CA VAL A 361 -4.66 -6.99 -7.71
C VAL A 361 -3.63 -5.90 -8.05
N ILE A 362 -2.63 -6.25 -8.86
CA ILE A 362 -1.62 -5.33 -9.39
C ILE A 362 -1.70 -5.33 -10.92
N ARG A 363 -1.74 -4.15 -11.53
CA ARG A 363 -1.90 -3.94 -12.97
C ARG A 363 -0.99 -2.84 -13.50
N THR A 364 -0.83 -2.82 -14.81
CA THR A 364 -0.09 -1.77 -15.53
C THR A 364 -0.97 -0.64 -16.05
N ASP A 365 -2.29 -0.68 -15.79
CA ASP A 365 -3.28 0.29 -16.25
C ASP A 365 -4.36 0.59 -15.19
N ILE A 366 -4.99 1.77 -15.28
CA ILE A 366 -6.19 2.09 -14.51
C ILE A 366 -7.39 1.37 -15.15
N PRO A 367 -8.12 0.52 -14.42
CA PRO A 367 -9.33 -0.13 -14.95
C PRO A 367 -10.31 0.87 -15.58
N SER A 368 -10.83 0.55 -16.76
CA SER A 368 -11.64 1.50 -17.55
C SER A 368 -12.88 2.02 -16.81
N TYR A 369 -13.46 1.23 -15.90
CA TYR A 369 -14.63 1.62 -15.13
C TYR A 369 -14.34 2.68 -14.06
N LEU A 370 -13.07 2.85 -13.67
CA LEU A 370 -12.61 3.88 -12.73
C LEU A 370 -12.29 5.21 -13.41
N GLN A 371 -12.26 5.24 -14.74
CA GLN A 371 -11.94 6.45 -15.52
C GLN A 371 -13.17 7.32 -15.78
N THR A 372 -14.34 6.91 -15.30
CA THR A 372 -15.60 7.65 -15.44
C THR A 372 -16.23 7.88 -14.08
N ASP A 373 -16.77 9.07 -13.86
CA ASP A 373 -17.56 9.36 -12.66
C ASP A 373 -18.85 8.54 -12.70
N THR A 374 -18.83 7.42 -11.96
CA THR A 374 -20.00 6.58 -11.81
C THR A 374 -20.82 7.16 -10.67
N ALA A 375 -21.96 7.76 -10.99
CA ALA A 375 -22.83 8.38 -10.00
C ALA A 375 -23.24 7.37 -8.92
N LEU A 376 -22.70 7.52 -7.71
CA LEU A 376 -23.15 6.76 -6.55
C LEU A 376 -24.44 7.34 -5.99
N ALA A 377 -25.40 6.46 -5.73
CA ALA A 377 -26.49 6.76 -4.82
C ALA A 377 -25.95 6.79 -3.38
N PRO A 378 -26.44 7.69 -2.51
CA PRO A 378 -26.03 7.69 -1.12
C PRO A 378 -26.38 6.33 -0.46
N PRO A 379 -25.48 5.74 0.34
CA PRO A 379 -25.82 4.55 1.12
C PRO A 379 -26.94 4.88 2.10
N SER A 380 -27.81 3.90 2.34
CA SER A 380 -28.74 3.97 3.47
C SER A 380 -27.95 3.81 4.77
N ALA A 381 -28.41 4.46 5.84
CA ALA A 381 -27.86 4.21 7.16
C ALA A 381 -28.00 2.71 7.52
N PRO A 382 -27.03 2.10 8.23
CA PRO A 382 -27.18 0.76 8.75
C PRO A 382 -28.47 0.62 9.57
N PRO A 383 -29.16 -0.55 9.54
CA PRO A 383 -30.35 -0.77 10.35
C PRO A 383 -30.00 -0.56 11.83
N GLN A 384 -30.77 0.29 12.53
CA GLN A 384 -30.66 0.40 13.98
C GLN A 384 -31.09 -0.93 14.60
N ILE A 385 -30.18 -1.64 15.27
CA ILE A 385 -30.54 -2.80 16.08
C ILE A 385 -31.16 -2.28 17.37
N THR A 386 -32.49 -2.22 17.43
CA THR A 386 -33.20 -2.08 18.70
C THR A 386 -33.14 -3.42 19.43
N VAL A 387 -32.37 -3.47 20.51
CA VAL A 387 -32.46 -4.56 21.49
C VAL A 387 -33.67 -4.26 22.36
N ASP A 388 -34.76 -5.01 22.17
CA ASP A 388 -35.96 -4.94 23.02
C ASP A 388 -35.72 -5.51 24.43
#